data_AF-A0A925P3W2-F1
#
_entry.id   AF-A0A925P3W2-F1
#
_cell.length_a   1.000
_cell.length_b   1.000
_cell.length_c   1.000
_cell.angle_alpha   90.00
_cell.angle_beta   90.00
_cell.angle_gamma   90.00
#
_symmetry.space_group_name_H-M   'P 1'
#
loop_
_entity.id
_entity.type
_entity.pdbx_description
1 polymer ?
#
loop_
_entity_poly.entity_id
_entity_poly.type
_entity_poly.pdbx_seq_one_letter_code
_entity_poly.pdbx_strand_id
1 'polypeptide(L)'
;MLFYAVNRERYPVTVDITLSPGTLPIRIAGGSALPLTNGRLRVELQPYQLLAYRAPGPARMLKVETHVPPAHRELVTSQVHWVGNLARSEGEKWFGALGTSEQRLLVEISAEASAALARGDLWHARTALERQPMISIYRKLERMPPQIGDVQSK
;
A
#
# COMPACT_ATOMS: atom_id res chain seq x y z
N MET A 1 -8.11 11.76 -22.66
CA MET A 1 -7.62 10.74 -21.71
C MET A 1 -8.63 10.53 -20.58
N LEU A 2 -8.89 9.27 -20.21
CA LEU A 2 -9.60 8.91 -18.97
C LEU A 2 -8.57 8.36 -17.98
N PHE A 3 -8.68 8.71 -16.70
CA PHE A 3 -7.83 8.17 -15.65
C PHE A 3 -8.56 8.21 -14.31
N TYR A 4 -8.09 7.42 -13.35
CA TYR A 4 -8.62 7.41 -11.99
C TYR A 4 -7.47 7.31 -10.98
N ALA A 5 -7.72 7.79 -9.78
CA ALA A 5 -6.85 7.63 -8.63
C ALA A 5 -7.64 6.88 -7.55
N VAL A 6 -7.02 5.86 -6.96
CA VAL A 6 -7.63 5.03 -5.92
C VAL A 6 -6.69 4.92 -4.75
N ASN A 7 -7.19 5.21 -3.55
CA ASN A 7 -6.48 4.95 -2.32
C ASN A 7 -6.92 3.57 -1.80
N ARG A 8 -5.98 2.63 -1.70
CA ARG A 8 -6.25 1.29 -1.13
C ARG A 8 -5.81 1.16 0.33
N GLU A 9 -5.30 2.24 0.91
CA GLU A 9 -4.84 2.31 2.28
C GLU A 9 -5.96 2.69 3.26
N ARG A 10 -5.68 2.43 4.54
CA ARG A 10 -6.58 2.73 5.67
C ARG A 10 -6.48 4.18 6.15
N TYR A 11 -5.65 4.98 5.51
CA TYR A 11 -5.33 6.36 5.89
C TYR A 11 -5.37 7.29 4.66
N PRO A 12 -5.55 8.60 4.85
CA PRO A 12 -5.52 9.57 3.75
C PRO A 12 -4.15 9.59 3.05
N VAL A 13 -4.17 9.73 1.72
CA VAL A 13 -2.96 9.81 0.90
C VAL A 13 -3.09 10.99 -0.05
N THR A 14 -2.01 11.77 -0.19
CA THR A 14 -1.96 12.81 -1.22
C THR A 14 -1.27 12.27 -2.46
N VAL A 15 -1.84 12.53 -3.63
CA VAL A 15 -1.27 12.16 -4.93
C VAL A 15 -1.09 13.41 -5.77
N ASP A 16 0.12 13.60 -6.29
CA ASP A 16 0.45 14.63 -7.25
C ASP A 16 0.54 14.01 -8.65
N ILE A 17 -0.31 14.46 -9.57
CA ILE A 17 -0.37 13.98 -10.94
C ILE A 17 0.07 15.11 -11.87
N THR A 18 1.22 14.97 -12.50
CA THR A 18 1.71 15.92 -13.51
C THR A 18 1.11 15.57 -14.87
N LEU A 19 0.43 16.52 -15.49
CA LEU A 19 -0.21 16.38 -16.79
C LEU A 19 0.52 17.22 -17.84
N SER A 20 0.37 16.87 -19.12
CA SER A 20 0.91 17.68 -20.23
C SER A 20 0.35 19.12 -20.21
N PRO A 21 1.10 20.13 -20.67
CA PRO A 21 0.63 21.51 -20.76
C PRO A 21 -0.70 21.64 -21.51
N GLY A 22 -1.54 22.60 -21.11
CA GLY A 22 -2.86 22.82 -21.70
C GLY A 22 -3.94 21.80 -21.30
N THR A 23 -3.62 20.85 -20.41
CA THR A 23 -4.60 19.90 -19.90
C THR A 23 -5.53 20.56 -18.87
N LEU A 24 -6.84 20.30 -18.97
CA LEU A 24 -7.81 20.67 -17.95
C LEU A 24 -8.56 19.41 -17.48
N PRO A 25 -8.15 18.77 -16.37
CA PRO A 25 -8.85 17.59 -15.87
C PRO A 25 -10.22 17.97 -15.32
N ILE A 26 -11.22 17.15 -15.64
CA ILE A 26 -12.60 17.29 -15.18
C ILE A 26 -12.93 16.07 -14.32
N ARG A 27 -13.41 16.29 -13.10
CA ARG A 27 -13.91 15.19 -12.26
C ARG A 27 -15.18 14.63 -12.89
N ILE A 28 -15.23 13.33 -13.14
CA ILE A 28 -16.40 12.69 -13.76
C ILE A 28 -17.62 12.85 -12.86
N ALA A 29 -17.44 12.61 -11.56
CA ALA A 29 -18.45 12.91 -10.57
C ALA A 29 -18.59 14.44 -10.42
N GLY A 30 -19.72 14.98 -10.87
CA GLY A 30 -20.07 16.40 -10.77
C GLY A 30 -19.65 17.28 -11.95
N GLY A 31 -18.78 16.79 -12.84
CA GLY A 31 -18.39 17.51 -14.05
C GLY A 31 -17.55 18.78 -13.81
N SER A 32 -17.02 18.98 -12.60
CA SER A 32 -16.23 20.16 -12.28
C SER A 32 -14.81 20.06 -12.85
N ALA A 33 -14.38 21.12 -13.53
CA ALA A 33 -12.98 21.29 -13.90
C ALA A 33 -12.14 21.50 -12.64
N LEU A 34 -10.96 20.90 -12.60
CA LEU A 34 -10.05 20.99 -11.47
C LEU A 34 -8.86 21.88 -11.82
N PRO A 35 -8.47 22.78 -10.91
CA PRO A 35 -7.32 23.64 -11.12
C PRO A 35 -6.04 22.80 -11.17
N LEU A 36 -5.14 23.20 -12.08
CA LEU A 36 -3.76 22.74 -12.09
C LEU A 36 -2.86 23.85 -11.58
N THR A 37 -1.93 23.51 -10.68
CA THR A 37 -0.86 24.42 -10.26
C THR A 37 0.42 23.95 -10.92
N ASN A 38 1.00 24.76 -11.82
CA ASN A 38 2.21 24.40 -12.59
C ASN A 38 2.09 23.04 -13.32
N GLY A 39 0.93 22.77 -13.93
CA GLY A 39 0.66 21.51 -14.63
C GLY A 39 0.43 20.29 -13.72
N ARG A 40 0.34 20.50 -12.40
CA ARG A 40 0.15 19.45 -11.40
C ARG A 40 -1.26 19.50 -10.83
N LEU A 41 -1.93 18.35 -10.86
CA LEU A 41 -3.15 18.09 -10.12
C LEU A 41 -2.78 17.46 -8.78
N ARG A 42 -3.06 18.16 -7.68
CA ARG A 42 -2.93 17.59 -6.33
C ARG A 42 -4.28 17.07 -5.86
N VAL A 43 -4.32 15.82 -5.43
CA VAL A 43 -5.52 15.14 -4.96
C VAL A 43 -5.27 14.54 -3.60
N GLU A 44 -6.09 14.90 -2.62
CA GLU A 44 -6.17 14.15 -1.37
C GLU A 44 -7.22 13.06 -1.52
N LEU A 45 -6.82 11.81 -1.29
CA LEU A 45 -7.70 10.65 -1.33
C LEU A 45 -7.97 10.15 0.08
N GLN A 46 -9.24 10.13 0.46
CA GLN A 46 -9.67 9.48 1.70
C GLN A 46 -9.45 7.96 1.62
N PRO A 47 -9.40 7.24 2.77
CA PRO A 47 -9.28 5.78 2.78
C PRO A 47 -10.31 5.13 1.85
N TYR A 48 -9.85 4.21 1.00
CA TYR A 48 -10.72 3.46 0.06
C TYR A 48 -11.45 4.32 -0.98
N GLN A 49 -11.09 5.60 -1.12
CA GLN A 49 -11.72 6.48 -2.09
C GLN A 49 -11.18 6.24 -3.50
N LEU A 50 -12.10 6.22 -4.45
CA LEU A 50 -11.81 6.26 -5.88
C LEU A 50 -12.33 7.57 -6.48
N LEU A 51 -11.46 8.29 -7.18
CA LEU A 51 -11.81 9.48 -7.95
C LEU A 51 -11.46 9.27 -9.42
N ALA A 52 -12.42 9.54 -10.30
CA ALA A 52 -12.26 9.38 -11.74
C ALA A 52 -12.31 10.73 -12.46
N TYR A 53 -11.50 10.85 -13.50
CA TYR A 53 -11.28 12.08 -14.23
C TYR A 53 -11.31 11.86 -15.74
N ARG A 54 -11.76 12.89 -16.45
CA ARG A 54 -11.64 13.02 -17.89
C ARG A 54 -10.81 14.26 -18.21
N ALA A 55 -9.78 14.08 -19.01
CA ALA A 55 -9.00 15.18 -19.57
C ALA A 55 -9.24 15.22 -21.10
N PRO A 56 -9.97 16.22 -21.64
CA PRO A 56 -10.18 16.36 -23.07
C PRO A 56 -8.89 16.73 -23.81
N GLY A 57 -8.87 16.53 -25.13
CA GLY A 57 -7.72 16.85 -25.99
C GLY A 57 -6.54 15.86 -25.85
N PRO A 58 -5.33 16.23 -26.31
CA PRO A 58 -4.13 15.38 -26.33
C PRO A 58 -3.47 15.25 -24.95
N ALA A 59 -4.27 15.20 -23.88
CA ALA A 59 -3.78 15.11 -22.50
C ALA A 59 -3.01 13.81 -22.26
N ARG A 60 -1.85 13.93 -21.60
CA ARG A 60 -1.01 12.80 -21.16
C ARG A 60 -0.65 12.94 -19.68
N MET A 61 -0.55 11.81 -19.01
CA MET A 61 0.01 11.71 -17.67
C MET A 61 1.53 11.59 -17.79
N LEU A 62 2.27 12.53 -17.20
CA LEU A 62 3.72 12.59 -17.30
C LEU A 62 4.40 12.00 -16.07
N LYS A 63 3.84 12.24 -14.88
CA LYS A 63 4.39 11.77 -13.61
C LYS A 63 3.26 11.57 -12.59
N VAL A 64 3.42 10.58 -11.72
CA VAL A 64 2.59 10.40 -10.53
C VAL A 64 3.53 10.30 -9.33
N GLU A 65 3.28 11.11 -8.31
CA GLU A 65 3.99 11.07 -7.03
C GLU A 65 2.98 10.83 -5.92
N THR A 66 3.25 9.86 -5.06
CA THR A 66 2.39 9.53 -3.92
C THR A 66 3.07 9.98 -2.64
N HIS A 67 2.36 10.74 -1.82
CA HIS A 67 2.80 11.26 -0.54
C HIS A 67 2.08 10.52 0.57
N VAL A 68 2.77 9.52 1.12
CA VAL A 68 2.30 8.75 2.28
C VAL A 68 2.83 9.40 3.56
N PRO A 69 2.00 9.61 4.60
CA PRO A 69 2.49 10.10 5.88
C PRO A 69 3.65 9.23 6.43
N PRO A 70 4.75 9.84 6.94
CA PRO A 70 5.94 9.10 7.37
C PRO A 70 5.66 7.97 8.36
N ALA A 71 4.79 8.23 9.34
CA ALA A 71 4.42 7.25 10.37
C ALA A 71 3.86 5.94 9.78
N HIS A 72 3.11 5.99 8.68
CA HIS A 72 2.57 4.79 8.04
C HIS A 72 3.63 4.01 7.28
N ARG A 73 4.58 4.69 6.65
CA ARG A 73 5.74 4.04 6.02
C ARG A 73 6.61 3.36 7.07
N GLU A 74 6.88 4.03 8.18
CA GLU A 74 7.64 3.48 9.31
C GLU A 74 6.96 2.24 9.89
N LEU A 75 5.63 2.30 10.07
CA LEU A 75 4.86 1.14 10.54
C LEU A 75 5.01 -0.07 9.60
N VAL A 76 4.73 0.08 8.31
CA VAL A 76 4.86 -1.02 7.34
C VAL A 76 6.30 -1.54 7.30
N THR A 77 7.29 -0.65 7.39
CA THR A 77 8.71 -1.01 7.48
C THR A 77 9.00 -1.89 8.70
N SER A 78 8.48 -1.51 9.87
CA SER A 78 8.65 -2.29 11.10
C SER A 78 8.00 -3.68 11.00
N GLN A 79 6.82 -3.78 10.38
CA GLN A 79 6.11 -5.05 10.17
C GLN A 79 6.87 -5.97 9.22
N VAL A 80 7.36 -5.44 8.09
CA VAL A 80 8.18 -6.19 7.13
C VAL A 80 9.46 -6.69 7.79
N HIS A 81 10.15 -5.85 8.57
CA HIS A 81 11.36 -6.25 9.28
C HIS A 81 11.08 -7.32 10.33
N TRP A 82 9.98 -7.19 11.09
CA TRP A 82 9.56 -8.19 12.06
C TRP A 82 9.31 -9.55 11.42
N VAL A 83 8.56 -9.59 10.30
CA VAL A 83 8.28 -10.84 9.57
C VAL A 83 9.54 -11.41 8.94
N GLY A 84 10.44 -10.55 8.44
CA GLY A 84 11.75 -10.97 7.94
C GLY A 84 12.68 -11.53 9.01
N ASN A 85 12.55 -11.09 10.26
CA ASN A 85 13.24 -11.72 11.38
C ASN A 85 12.62 -13.07 11.71
N LEU A 86 11.29 -13.14 11.77
CA LEU A 86 10.56 -14.38 12.02
C LEU A 86 10.90 -15.47 10.98
N ALA A 87 11.02 -15.09 9.70
CA ALA A 87 11.37 -16.00 8.61
C ALA A 87 12.84 -16.48 8.66
N ARG A 88 13.74 -15.72 9.28
CA ARG A 88 15.17 -16.05 9.42
C ARG A 88 15.51 -16.86 10.66
N SER A 89 14.56 -17.02 11.59
CA SER A 89 14.70 -17.86 12.80
C SER A 89 14.59 -19.37 12.51
N GLU A 90 14.96 -19.80 11.29
CA GLU A 90 15.01 -21.21 10.91
C GLU A 90 16.00 -21.95 11.82
N GLY A 91 15.49 -22.89 12.63
CA GLY A 91 16.27 -23.61 13.66
C GLY A 91 15.91 -23.25 15.10
N GLU A 92 15.11 -22.21 15.34
CA GLU A 92 14.53 -22.00 16.67
C GLU A 92 13.49 -23.07 16.99
N LYS A 93 13.44 -23.51 18.26
CA LYS A 93 12.56 -24.61 18.70
C LYS A 93 11.08 -24.38 18.38
N TRP A 94 10.62 -23.12 18.43
CA TRP A 94 9.24 -22.77 18.08
C TRP A 94 8.97 -22.78 16.57
N PHE A 95 10.00 -22.61 15.73
CA PHE A 95 9.86 -22.66 14.27
C PHE A 95 9.48 -24.07 13.79
N GLY A 96 9.91 -25.09 14.54
CA GLY A 96 9.51 -26.49 14.33
C GLY A 96 8.02 -26.77 14.59
N ALA A 97 7.26 -25.82 15.17
CA ALA A 97 5.80 -25.94 15.27
C ALA A 97 5.11 -25.78 13.90
N LEU A 98 5.76 -25.09 12.95
CA LEU A 98 5.25 -24.92 11.60
C LEU A 98 5.50 -26.16 10.74
N GLY A 99 4.53 -26.52 9.91
CA GLY A 99 4.72 -27.50 8.84
C GLY A 99 5.56 -26.90 7.70
N THR A 100 6.13 -27.76 6.85
CA THR A 100 7.01 -27.34 5.75
C THR A 100 6.35 -26.33 4.80
N SER A 101 5.04 -26.47 4.55
CA SER A 101 4.28 -25.54 3.71
C SER A 101 4.15 -24.15 4.34
N GLU A 102 3.92 -24.10 5.66
CA GLU A 102 3.83 -22.84 6.43
C GLU A 102 5.18 -22.13 6.51
N GLN A 103 6.26 -22.87 6.72
CA GLN A 103 7.63 -22.32 6.71
C GLN A 103 7.97 -21.72 5.35
N ARG A 104 7.70 -22.44 4.27
CA ARG A 104 7.91 -21.93 2.90
C ARG A 104 7.10 -20.67 2.64
N LEU A 105 5.82 -20.67 3.03
CA LEU A 105 4.95 -19.52 2.87
C LEU A 105 5.46 -18.30 3.64
N LEU A 106 5.91 -18.48 4.89
CA LEU A 106 6.47 -17.39 5.70
C LEU A 106 7.68 -16.74 5.00
N VAL A 107 8.59 -17.55 4.47
CA VAL A 107 9.76 -17.06 3.71
C VAL A 107 9.33 -16.34 2.43
N GLU A 108 8.40 -16.91 1.67
CA GLU A 108 7.88 -16.33 0.43
C GLU A 108 7.23 -14.97 0.67
N ILE A 109 6.32 -14.88 1.65
CA ILE A 109 5.63 -13.62 1.99
C ILE A 109 6.59 -12.58 2.54
N SER A 110 7.57 -12.99 3.35
CA SER A 110 8.62 -12.08 3.82
C SER A 110 9.38 -11.45 2.65
N ALA A 111 9.74 -12.26 1.65
CA ALA A 111 10.45 -11.79 0.46
C ALA A 111 9.55 -10.88 -0.41
N GLU A 112 8.30 -11.28 -0.62
CA GLU A 112 7.30 -10.49 -1.36
C GLU A 112 7.09 -9.11 -0.73
N ALA A 113 6.86 -9.06 0.58
CA ALA A 113 6.60 -7.83 1.31
C ALA A 113 7.84 -6.91 1.34
N SER A 114 9.04 -7.49 1.48
CA SER A 114 10.30 -6.74 1.40
C SER A 114 10.51 -6.11 0.02
N ALA A 115 10.28 -6.88 -1.05
CA ALA A 115 10.40 -6.38 -2.42
C ALA A 115 9.39 -5.26 -2.71
N ALA A 116 8.15 -5.40 -2.23
CA ALA A 116 7.13 -4.36 -2.35
C ALA A 116 7.49 -3.08 -1.60
N LEU A 117 7.98 -3.20 -0.36
CA LEU A 117 8.46 -2.07 0.41
C LEU A 117 9.59 -1.32 -0.29
N ALA A 118 10.55 -2.05 -0.87
CA ALA A 118 11.67 -1.47 -1.63
C ALA A 118 11.21 -0.66 -2.86
N ARG A 119 10.11 -1.07 -3.51
CA ARG A 119 9.48 -0.31 -4.60
C ARG A 119 8.59 0.85 -4.13
N GLY A 120 8.31 0.94 -2.82
CA GLY A 120 7.37 1.89 -2.26
C GLY A 120 5.90 1.46 -2.33
N ASP A 121 5.62 0.20 -2.68
CA ASP A 121 4.27 -0.38 -2.79
C ASP A 121 3.74 -0.79 -1.40
N LEU A 122 3.52 0.19 -0.51
CA LEU A 122 3.18 -0.06 0.90
C LEU A 122 1.91 -0.90 1.07
N TRP A 123 0.87 -0.64 0.29
CA TRP A 123 -0.37 -1.41 0.30
C TRP A 123 -0.12 -2.89 0.00
N HIS A 124 0.75 -3.17 -0.96
CA HIS A 124 1.06 -4.53 -1.38
C HIS A 124 1.86 -5.25 -0.31
N ALA A 125 2.88 -4.58 0.28
CA ALA A 125 3.63 -5.11 1.40
C ALA A 125 2.69 -5.46 2.57
N ARG A 126 1.85 -4.51 3.01
CA ARG A 126 0.88 -4.73 4.09
C ARG A 126 -0.10 -5.87 3.78
N THR A 127 -0.66 -5.88 2.57
CA THR A 127 -1.63 -6.90 2.16
C THR A 127 -1.02 -8.30 2.15
N ALA A 128 0.24 -8.45 1.74
CA ALA A 128 0.95 -9.72 1.80
C ALA A 128 1.08 -10.23 3.25
N LEU A 129 1.45 -9.34 4.19
CA LEU A 129 1.59 -9.69 5.61
C LEU A 129 0.26 -10.03 6.30
N GLU A 130 -0.85 -9.46 5.82
CA GLU A 130 -2.19 -9.64 6.40
C GLU A 130 -3.01 -10.78 5.75
N ARG A 131 -2.44 -11.55 4.81
CA ARG A 131 -3.16 -12.69 4.19
C ARG A 131 -3.59 -13.71 5.25
N GLN A 132 -4.78 -14.30 5.11
CA GLN A 132 -5.33 -15.27 6.07
C GLN A 132 -4.37 -16.43 6.42
N PRO A 133 -3.62 -17.01 5.47
CA PRO A 133 -2.58 -17.99 5.80
C PRO A 133 -1.49 -17.46 6.74
N MET A 134 -1.04 -16.21 6.58
CA MET A 134 -0.06 -15.59 7.46
C MET A 134 -0.62 -15.33 8.85
N ILE A 135 -1.87 -14.84 8.95
CA ILE A 135 -2.54 -14.66 10.24
C ILE A 135 -2.63 -15.99 11.00
N SER A 136 -2.85 -17.10 10.29
CA SER A 136 -2.89 -18.44 10.89
C SER A 136 -1.51 -18.87 11.41
N ILE A 137 -0.44 -18.60 10.65
CA ILE A 137 0.95 -18.82 11.10
C ILE A 137 1.25 -18.00 12.36
N TYR A 138 0.92 -16.70 12.37
CA TYR A 138 1.15 -15.83 13.53
C TYR A 138 0.42 -16.32 14.77
N ARG A 139 -0.84 -16.74 14.65
CA ARG A 139 -1.63 -17.30 15.75
C ARG A 139 -1.04 -18.62 16.26
N LYS A 140 -0.63 -19.50 15.36
CA LYS A 140 0.00 -20.79 15.70
C LYS A 140 1.32 -20.60 16.44
N LEU A 141 2.06 -19.54 16.11
CA LEU A 141 3.29 -19.16 16.79
C LEU A 141 3.08 -18.29 18.03
N GLU A 142 1.83 -17.90 18.32
CA GLU A 142 1.47 -16.93 19.37
C GLU A 142 2.26 -15.62 19.26
N ARG A 143 2.56 -15.20 18.03
CA ARG A 143 3.42 -14.05 17.71
C ARG A 143 2.79 -13.24 16.60
N MET A 144 2.34 -12.03 16.93
CA MET A 144 1.75 -11.09 15.97
C MET A 144 2.76 -10.01 15.58
N PRO A 145 2.83 -9.60 14.29
CA PRO A 145 3.54 -8.39 13.91
C PRO A 145 2.91 -7.16 14.59
N PRO A 146 3.69 -6.10 14.84
CA PRO A 146 3.20 -4.91 15.53
C PRO A 146 2.01 -4.29 14.77
N GLN A 147 0.92 -4.03 15.50
CA GLN A 147 -0.28 -3.33 15.01
C GLN A 147 -0.93 -3.97 13.75
N ILE A 148 -0.74 -5.28 13.53
CA ILE A 148 -1.57 -6.03 12.58
C ILE A 148 -2.92 -6.31 13.23
N GLY A 149 -4.00 -5.79 12.62
CA GLY A 149 -5.38 -6.02 13.05
C GLY A 149 -6.02 -4.84 13.82
N ASP A 150 -5.27 -3.80 14.16
CA ASP A 150 -5.80 -2.64 14.87
C ASP A 150 -6.49 -1.63 13.94
N VAL A 151 -7.71 -1.99 13.53
CA VAL A 151 -8.80 -1.04 13.23
C VAL A 151 -10.10 -1.46 13.96
N GLN A 152 -10.01 -2.38 14.93
CA GLN A 152 -11.14 -2.73 15.81
C GLN A 152 -10.70 -2.82 17.28
N SER A 153 -10.19 -1.72 17.80
CA SER A 153 -10.30 -1.43 19.23
C SER A 153 -11.03 -0.10 19.32
N LYS A 154 -12.30 -0.16 19.72
CA LYS A 154 -13.10 1.02 20.09
C LYS A 154 -12.47 1.74 21.28
#